data_AF-A0A9Q4PYP5-F1
#
_entry.id   AF-A0A9Q4PYP5-F1
#
_cell.length_a   1.000
_cell.length_b   1.000
_cell.length_c   1.000
_cell.angle_alpha   90.00
_cell.angle_beta   90.00
_cell.angle_gamma   90.00
#
_symmetry.space_group_name_H-M   'P 1'
#
loop_
_entity.id
_entity.type
_entity.pdbx_description
1 polymer ?
#
loop_
_entity_poly.entity_id
_entity_poly.type
_entity_poly.pdbx_seq_one_letter_code
_entity_poly.pdbx_strand_id
1 'polypeptide(L)'
;MGKYVKAISQMGANQVVVKHEISGETCYAMIPRKYRDDFDFAEARSVTEGWCPFLLEEEGEYPCIIYDTAPKFCKDFQCCRMMVFDAEKIPVARVKGKDSVLTDDDTFSEWWKSTIAVLPDENWEEVASSLLEDKGYRAVWYD
;
A
#
# COMPACT_ATOMS: atom_id res chain seq x y z
N MET A 1 -3.21 1.20 6.50
CA MET A 1 -4.46 0.41 6.42
C MET A 1 -4.28 -0.96 5.75
N GLY A 2 -3.42 -1.10 4.74
CA GLY A 2 -3.18 -2.39 4.06
C GLY A 2 -2.84 -3.60 4.96
N LYS A 3 -2.13 -3.40 6.08
CA LYS A 3 -1.81 -4.46 7.06
C LYS A 3 -3.02 -5.15 7.72
N TYR A 4 -4.20 -4.51 7.66
CA TYR A 4 -5.43 -5.07 8.20
C TYR A 4 -6.20 -5.90 7.17
N VAL A 5 -5.65 -6.07 5.96
CA VAL A 5 -6.21 -6.93 4.92
C VAL A 5 -5.48 -8.26 5.00
N LYS A 6 -6.20 -9.35 5.28
CA LYS A 6 -5.62 -10.70 5.38
C LYS A 6 -6.27 -11.68 4.42
N ALA A 7 -5.45 -12.51 3.79
CA ALA A 7 -5.91 -13.68 3.05
C ALA A 7 -6.20 -14.82 4.05
N ILE A 8 -7.46 -15.23 4.19
CA ILE A 8 -7.85 -16.24 5.19
C ILE A 8 -8.13 -17.62 4.59
N SER A 9 -8.41 -17.70 3.29
CA SER A 9 -8.58 -18.96 2.55
C SER A 9 -8.36 -18.73 1.05
N GLN A 10 -8.06 -19.80 0.31
CA GLN A 10 -7.88 -19.77 -1.14
C GLN A 10 -8.75 -20.85 -1.79
N MET A 11 -9.42 -20.51 -2.89
CA MET A 11 -10.25 -21.40 -3.69
C MET A 11 -9.68 -21.47 -5.10
N GLY A 12 -8.89 -22.51 -5.37
CA GLY A 12 -8.16 -22.64 -6.63
C GLY A 12 -7.12 -21.55 -6.84
N ALA A 13 -6.69 -21.33 -8.08
CA ALA A 13 -5.57 -20.43 -8.39
C ALA A 13 -5.97 -18.95 -8.50
N ASN A 14 -7.27 -18.61 -8.44
CA ASN A 14 -7.76 -17.28 -8.85
C ASN A 14 -8.66 -16.60 -7.84
N GLN A 15 -9.05 -17.26 -6.75
CA GLN A 15 -9.96 -16.69 -5.78
C GLN A 15 -9.42 -16.84 -4.36
N VAL A 16 -9.44 -15.72 -3.63
CA VAL A 16 -8.94 -15.62 -2.25
C VAL A 16 -10.04 -15.03 -1.39
N VAL A 17 -10.28 -15.63 -0.23
CA VAL A 17 -11.16 -15.04 0.79
C VAL A 17 -10.33 -14.03 1.58
N VAL A 18 -10.76 -12.78 1.53
CA VAL A 18 -10.06 -11.66 2.16
C VAL A 18 -10.89 -11.12 3.29
N LYS A 19 -10.27 -10.91 4.45
CA LYS A 19 -10.87 -10.25 5.61
C LYS A 19 -10.19 -8.92 5.87
N HIS A 20 -10.98 -7.88 6.04
CA HIS A 20 -10.52 -6.60 6.53
C HIS A 20 -10.77 -6.50 8.04
N GLU A 21 -9.70 -6.46 8.84
CA GLU A 21 -9.76 -6.62 10.29
C GLU A 21 -10.37 -5.42 11.04
N ILE A 22 -10.30 -4.20 10.49
CA ILE A 22 -10.91 -3.02 11.11
C ILE A 22 -12.43 -3.03 10.92
N SER A 23 -12.91 -3.28 9.70
CA SER A 23 -14.35 -3.25 9.40
C SER A 23 -15.05 -4.58 9.70
N GLY A 24 -14.29 -5.67 9.84
CA GLY A 24 -14.83 -7.03 9.93
C GLY A 24 -15.33 -7.59 8.60
N GLU A 25 -15.25 -6.81 7.51
CA GLU A 25 -15.72 -7.21 6.18
C GLU A 25 -14.96 -8.43 5.67
N THR A 26 -15.68 -9.37 5.05
CA THR A 26 -15.10 -10.52 4.35
C THR A 26 -15.64 -10.55 2.92
N CYS A 27 -14.75 -10.65 1.94
CA CYS A 27 -15.12 -10.71 0.52
C CYS A 27 -14.34 -11.80 -0.22
N TYR A 28 -14.82 -12.13 -1.42
CA TYR A 28 -14.09 -12.95 -2.38
C TYR A 28 -13.32 -12.04 -3.33
N ALA A 29 -12.01 -12.01 -3.16
CA ALA A 29 -11.10 -11.31 -4.05
C ALA A 29 -10.68 -12.22 -5.20
N MET A 30 -10.62 -11.65 -6.40
CA MET A 30 -10.19 -12.33 -7.62
C MET A 30 -8.77 -11.91 -7.95
N ILE A 31 -7.87 -12.88 -8.12
CA ILE A 31 -6.50 -12.65 -8.61
C ILE A 31 -6.53 -12.68 -10.15
N PRO A 32 -6.24 -11.54 -10.82
CA PRO A 32 -6.14 -11.48 -12.26
C PRO A 32 -5.11 -12.48 -12.79
N ARG A 33 -5.36 -13.03 -13.98
CA ARG A 33 -4.50 -14.08 -14.57
C ARG A 33 -3.02 -13.71 -14.60
N LYS A 34 -2.70 -12.44 -14.87
CA LYS A 34 -1.32 -11.94 -14.96
C LYS A 34 -0.53 -12.00 -13.66
N TYR A 35 -1.20 -12.02 -12.50
CA TYR A 35 -0.54 -12.00 -11.19
C TYR A 35 -0.61 -13.36 -10.45
N ARG A 36 -1.19 -14.40 -11.05
CA ARG A 36 -1.42 -15.67 -10.35
C ARG A 36 -0.13 -16.41 -10.02
N ASP A 37 0.88 -16.26 -10.85
CA ASP A 37 2.18 -16.92 -10.67
C ASP A 37 3.06 -16.14 -9.67
N ASP A 38 2.84 -14.83 -9.53
CA ASP A 38 3.57 -13.96 -8.59
C ASP A 38 2.92 -13.85 -7.21
N PHE A 39 1.62 -14.17 -7.10
CA PHE A 39 0.89 -14.07 -5.85
C PHE A 39 1.15 -15.27 -4.92
N ASP A 40 1.84 -15.03 -3.81
CA ASP A 40 2.03 -16.01 -2.74
C ASP A 40 0.91 -15.90 -1.68
N PHE A 41 0.03 -16.90 -1.63
CA PHE A 41 -1.03 -16.97 -0.64
C PHE A 41 -0.52 -17.20 0.79
N ALA A 42 0.56 -17.95 0.97
CA ALA A 42 1.13 -18.22 2.29
C ALA A 42 1.73 -16.96 2.89
N GLU A 43 2.44 -16.17 2.07
CA GLU A 43 2.87 -14.82 2.44
C GLU A 43 1.66 -13.94 2.77
N ALA A 44 0.65 -13.91 1.89
CA ALA A 44 -0.54 -13.08 2.08
C ALA A 44 -1.37 -13.41 3.34
N ARG A 45 -1.28 -14.63 3.83
CA ARG A 45 -1.92 -15.09 5.06
C ARG A 45 -1.12 -14.76 6.31
N SER A 46 0.21 -14.67 6.19
CA SER A 46 1.14 -14.53 7.31
C SER A 46 1.56 -13.08 7.59
N VAL A 47 1.08 -12.10 6.81
CA VAL A 47 1.28 -10.68 7.09
C VAL A 47 0.73 -10.32 8.47
N THR A 48 1.63 -10.16 9.43
CA THR A 48 1.34 -9.67 10.78
C THR A 48 1.79 -8.22 10.97
N GLU A 49 2.81 -7.80 10.22
CA GLU A 49 3.37 -6.44 10.19
C GLU A 49 3.71 -6.07 8.73
N GLY A 50 3.82 -4.78 8.43
CA GLY A 50 4.20 -4.31 7.09
C GLY A 50 3.07 -4.19 6.06
N TRP A 51 3.26 -4.83 4.91
CA TRP A 51 2.73 -4.47 3.59
C TRP A 51 1.38 -5.14 3.30
N CYS A 52 0.45 -4.46 2.61
CA CYS A 52 -0.74 -5.12 2.05
C CYS A 52 -0.25 -6.23 1.10
N PRO A 53 -0.64 -7.50 1.30
CA PRO A 53 -0.13 -8.60 0.48
C PRO A 53 -0.71 -8.62 -0.93
N PHE A 54 -1.66 -7.73 -1.22
CA PHE A 54 -2.26 -7.59 -2.54
C PHE A 54 -1.69 -6.40 -3.34
N LEU A 55 -0.65 -5.73 -2.82
CA LEU A 55 0.14 -4.77 -3.59
C LEU A 55 1.38 -5.50 -4.12
N LEU A 56 1.42 -5.76 -5.42
CA LEU A 56 2.55 -6.41 -6.09
C LEU A 56 3.28 -5.40 -6.96
N GLU A 57 4.61 -5.52 -7.05
CA GLU A 57 5.41 -4.69 -7.95
C GLU A 57 5.16 -5.09 -9.41
N GLU A 58 4.85 -4.11 -10.26
CA GLU A 58 4.73 -4.26 -11.72
C GLU A 58 5.39 -3.03 -12.38
N GLU A 59 6.51 -3.23 -13.08
CA GLU A 59 7.24 -2.18 -13.81
C GLU A 59 7.62 -0.94 -12.95
N GLY A 60 7.82 -1.13 -11.65
CA GLY A 60 8.13 -0.06 -10.69
C GLY A 60 6.91 0.70 -10.16
N GLU A 61 5.71 0.24 -10.48
CA GLU A 61 4.45 0.58 -9.82
C GLU A 61 4.05 -0.56 -8.87
N TYR A 62 3.11 -0.29 -7.96
CA TYR A 62 2.59 -1.33 -7.05
C TYR A 62 1.07 -1.36 -7.05
N PRO A 63 0.43 -1.83 -8.12
CA PRO A 63 -1.02 -1.91 -8.19
C PRO A 63 -1.62 -2.83 -7.12
N CYS A 64 -2.81 -2.47 -6.64
CA CYS A 64 -3.63 -3.39 -5.86
C CYS A 64 -4.22 -4.44 -6.81
N ILE A 65 -3.68 -5.66 -6.79
CA ILE A 65 -4.04 -6.70 -7.75
C ILE A 65 -5.48 -7.18 -7.59
N ILE A 66 -6.10 -6.92 -6.43
CA ILE A 66 -7.50 -7.24 -6.17
C ILE A 66 -8.41 -6.02 -6.26
N TYR A 67 -7.95 -4.86 -6.75
CA TYR A 67 -8.68 -3.59 -6.67
C TYR A 67 -10.17 -3.71 -7.01
N ASP A 68 -10.50 -4.36 -8.14
CA ASP A 68 -11.88 -4.54 -8.61
C ASP A 68 -12.77 -5.33 -7.64
N THR A 69 -12.18 -6.21 -6.82
CA THR A 69 -12.88 -7.10 -5.89
C THR A 69 -12.43 -6.91 -4.43
N ALA A 70 -11.70 -5.83 -4.17
CA ALA A 70 -11.21 -5.49 -2.85
C ALA A 70 -12.37 -5.24 -1.88
N PRO A 71 -12.15 -5.41 -0.57
CA PRO A 71 -13.13 -5.03 0.44
C PRO A 71 -13.64 -3.60 0.18
N LYS A 72 -14.94 -3.39 0.34
CA LYS A 72 -15.57 -2.07 0.14
C LYS A 72 -14.88 -1.01 1.00
N PHE A 73 -14.50 -1.35 2.22
CA PHE A 73 -13.72 -0.44 3.07
C PHE A 73 -12.42 0.04 2.39
N CYS A 74 -11.71 -0.83 1.66
CA CYS A 74 -10.48 -0.44 0.97
C CYS A 74 -10.74 0.54 -0.18
N LYS A 75 -11.88 0.40 -0.88
CA LYS A 75 -12.30 1.30 -1.96
C LYS A 75 -12.79 2.65 -1.44
N ASP A 76 -13.63 2.63 -0.42
CA ASP A 76 -14.24 3.83 0.15
C ASP A 76 -13.22 4.73 0.86
N PHE A 77 -12.11 4.16 1.34
CA PHE A 77 -11.14 4.88 2.16
C PHE A 77 -9.72 4.93 1.57
N GLN A 78 -9.46 4.46 0.35
CA GLN A 78 -8.15 4.37 -0.32
C GLN A 78 -6.98 3.96 0.61
N CYS A 79 -6.63 2.67 0.59
CA CYS A 79 -5.71 2.10 1.58
C CYS A 79 -4.22 2.52 1.44
N CYS A 80 -3.83 3.06 0.28
CA CYS A 80 -2.51 3.60 -0.07
C CYS A 80 -2.67 4.58 -1.25
N ARG A 81 -2.12 5.80 -1.16
CA ARG A 81 -2.13 6.82 -2.23
C ARG A 81 -0.73 7.12 -2.77
N MET A 82 0.31 6.83 -2.01
CA MET A 82 1.70 6.93 -2.47
C MET A 82 2.58 5.89 -1.80
N MET A 83 3.57 5.38 -2.52
CA MET A 83 4.73 4.69 -1.94
C MET A 83 6.01 5.45 -2.20
N VAL A 84 6.91 5.33 -1.23
CA VAL A 84 8.23 5.97 -1.23
C VAL A 84 9.28 4.89 -1.26
N PHE A 85 10.25 5.03 -2.15
CA PHE A 85 11.40 4.13 -2.30
C PHE A 85 12.69 4.88 -2.03
N ASP A 86 13.67 4.18 -1.47
CA ASP A 86 15.04 4.69 -1.40
C ASP A 86 15.78 4.56 -2.75
N ALA A 87 17.05 4.95 -2.75
CA ALA A 87 17.93 4.89 -3.91
C ALA A 87 18.18 3.46 -4.42
N GLU A 88 18.01 2.44 -3.58
CA GLU A 88 18.13 1.03 -3.93
C GLU A 88 16.81 0.45 -4.46
N LYS A 89 15.78 1.30 -4.65
CA LYS A 89 14.40 0.92 -5.00
C LYS A 89 13.74 0.04 -3.96
N ILE A 90 14.24 0.04 -2.73
CA ILE A 90 13.60 -0.65 -1.63
C ILE A 90 12.50 0.28 -1.11
N PRO A 91 11.28 -0.23 -0.96
CA PRO A 91 10.23 0.60 -0.43
C PRO A 91 10.44 0.91 1.06
N VAL A 92 10.34 2.19 1.42
CA VAL A 92 10.59 2.68 2.79
C VAL A 92 9.35 3.25 3.48
N ALA A 93 8.34 3.70 2.72
CA ALA A 93 7.12 4.24 3.31
C ALA A 93 5.88 4.10 2.42
N ARG A 94 4.71 4.10 3.07
CA ARG A 94 3.39 4.13 2.45
C ARG A 94 2.61 5.30 3.00
N VAL A 95 1.94 6.02 2.12
CA VAL A 95 1.25 7.25 2.47
C VAL A 95 -0.17 7.16 1.97
N LYS A 96 -1.13 7.34 2.87
CA LYS A 96 -2.55 7.47 2.54
C LYS A 96 -2.93 8.94 2.31
N GLY A 97 -2.21 9.84 2.94
CA GLY A 97 -2.36 11.29 2.84
C GLY A 97 -1.29 11.94 3.71
N LYS A 98 -1.15 13.26 3.66
CA LYS A 98 -0.06 13.97 4.36
C LYS A 98 0.03 13.63 5.86
N ASP A 99 -1.10 13.37 6.52
CA ASP A 99 -1.17 13.04 7.96
C ASP A 99 -1.05 11.54 8.26
N SER A 100 -0.93 10.69 7.23
CA SER A 100 -0.98 9.24 7.37
C SER A 100 0.14 8.58 6.58
N VAL A 101 1.31 8.52 7.22
CA VAL A 101 2.47 7.75 6.78
C VAL A 101 2.64 6.49 7.60
N LEU A 102 3.00 5.38 6.95
CA LEU A 102 3.37 4.11 7.55
C LEU A 102 4.79 3.75 7.07
N THR A 103 5.71 3.63 8.00
CA THR A 103 7.12 3.29 7.78
C THR A 103 7.66 2.62 9.04
N ASP A 104 8.67 1.76 8.89
CA ASP A 104 9.43 1.18 10.01
C ASP A 104 10.70 2.01 10.33
N ASP A 105 10.96 3.07 9.56
CA ASP A 105 12.04 4.04 9.80
C ASP A 105 11.51 5.21 10.64
N ASP A 106 11.89 5.23 11.92
CA ASP A 106 11.52 6.29 12.87
C ASP A 106 12.03 7.67 12.43
N THR A 107 13.21 7.76 11.81
CA THR A 107 13.78 9.02 11.32
C THR A 107 12.95 9.56 10.15
N PHE A 108 12.58 8.69 9.22
CA PHE A 108 11.68 9.04 8.12
C PHE A 108 10.31 9.48 8.64
N SER A 109 9.77 8.77 9.64
CA SER A 109 8.49 9.07 10.29
C SER A 109 8.49 10.47 10.93
N GLU A 110 9.55 10.83 11.67
CA GLU A 110 9.70 12.15 12.28
C GLU A 110 9.89 13.25 11.24
N TRP A 111 10.72 13.01 10.22
CA TRP A 111 10.90 13.95 9.12
C TRP A 111 9.58 14.23 8.38
N TRP A 112 8.82 13.17 8.07
CA TRP A 112 7.54 13.29 7.41
C TRP A 112 6.56 14.15 8.23
N LYS A 113 6.42 13.87 9.52
CA LYS A 113 5.52 14.60 10.43
C LYS A 113 5.89 16.08 10.57
N SER A 114 7.18 16.39 10.59
CA SER A 114 7.67 17.77 10.76
C SER A 114 7.71 18.57 9.46
N THR A 115 7.76 17.90 8.29
CA THR A 115 7.96 18.57 7.00
C THR A 115 6.75 18.45 6.09
N ILE A 116 6.23 17.25 5.87
CA ILE A 116 5.17 16.98 4.88
C ILE A 116 3.78 17.14 5.49
N ALA A 117 3.56 16.61 6.70
CA ALA A 117 2.24 16.68 7.34
C ALA A 117 1.79 18.12 7.65
N VAL A 118 2.74 19.05 7.80
CA VAL A 118 2.48 20.46 8.07
C VAL A 118 2.26 21.31 6.80
N LEU A 119 2.40 20.73 5.61
CA LEU A 119 2.17 21.45 4.35
C LEU A 119 0.69 21.87 4.21
N PRO A 120 0.40 22.98 3.49
CA PRO A 120 -0.97 23.32 3.11
C PRO A 120 -1.62 22.19 2.31
N ASP A 121 -2.94 22.02 2.37
CA ASP A 121 -3.62 20.95 1.61
C ASP A 121 -3.55 21.14 0.09
N GLU A 122 -3.40 22.38 -0.39
CA GLU A 122 -3.25 22.66 -1.81
C GLU A 122 -1.89 22.18 -2.33
N ASN A 123 -1.92 21.33 -3.36
CA ASN A 123 -0.74 20.86 -4.09
C ASN A 123 0.37 20.21 -3.23
N TRP A 124 0.03 19.72 -2.04
CA TRP A 124 1.01 19.09 -1.15
C TRP A 124 1.68 17.86 -1.78
N GLU A 125 0.99 17.17 -2.71
CA GLU A 125 1.49 15.98 -3.39
C GLU A 125 2.71 16.30 -4.29
N GLU A 126 2.65 17.42 -5.01
CA GLU A 126 3.75 17.92 -5.86
C GLU A 126 4.95 18.38 -5.00
N VAL A 127 4.66 19.11 -3.92
CA VAL A 127 5.68 19.57 -2.96
C VAL A 127 6.33 18.39 -2.24
N ALA A 128 5.54 17.39 -1.83
CA ALA A 128 6.04 16.18 -1.18
C ALA A 128 6.93 15.38 -2.12
N SER A 129 6.55 15.24 -3.39
CA SER A 129 7.36 14.55 -4.40
C SER A 129 8.72 15.23 -4.57
N SER A 130 8.74 16.57 -4.67
CA SER A 130 9.98 17.35 -4.78
C SER A 130 10.89 17.17 -3.55
N LEU A 131 10.32 17.27 -2.34
CA LEU A 131 11.07 17.10 -1.09
C LEU A 131 11.62 15.69 -0.87
N LEU A 132 10.92 14.68 -1.40
CA LEU A 132 11.37 13.30 -1.40
C LEU A 132 12.53 13.11 -2.39
N GLU A 133 12.41 13.63 -3.60
CA GLU A 133 13.48 13.61 -4.61
C GLU A 133 14.76 14.30 -4.10
N ASP A 134 14.63 15.46 -3.45
CA ASP A 134 15.76 16.18 -2.85
C ASP A 134 16.51 15.35 -1.77
N LYS A 135 15.81 14.40 -1.13
CA LYS A 135 16.39 13.46 -0.16
C LYS A 135 16.89 12.15 -0.79
N GLY A 136 16.75 11.99 -2.11
CA GLY A 136 17.12 10.79 -2.84
C GLY A 136 16.06 9.68 -2.77
N TYR A 137 14.83 10.02 -2.38
CA TYR A 137 13.70 9.09 -2.43
C TYR A 137 12.92 9.25 -3.73
N ARG A 138 12.30 8.16 -4.19
CA ARG A 138 11.34 8.17 -5.30
C ARG A 138 9.92 8.05 -4.77
N ALA A 139 9.06 8.99 -5.13
CA ALA A 139 7.62 8.92 -4.88
C ALA A 139 6.89 8.24 -6.07
N VAL A 140 6.00 7.30 -5.77
CA VAL A 140 5.09 6.69 -6.75
C VAL A 140 3.67 6.85 -6.23
N TRP A 141 2.87 7.63 -6.95
CA TRP A 141 1.47 7.91 -6.63
C TRP A 141 0.52 6.90 -7.26
N TYR A 142 -0.59 6.65 -6.60
CA TYR A 142 -1.70 5.83 -7.10
C TYR A 142 -2.93 6.72 -7.27
N ASP A 143 -3.62 6.59 -8.41
CA ASP A 143 -4.94 7.17 -8.64
C ASP A 143 -6.06 6.35 -7.96
#